data_AF-A0A7Y2VAE8-F1
#
_entry.id   AF-A0A7Y2VAE8-F1
#
_cell.length_a   1.000
_cell.length_b   1.000
_cell.length_c   1.000
_cell.angle_alpha   90.00
_cell.angle_beta   90.00
_cell.angle_gamma   90.00
#
_symmetry.space_group_name_H-M   'P 1'
#
loop_
_entity.id
_entity.type
_entity.pdbx_description
1 polymer ?
#
loop_
_entity_poly.entity_id
_entity_poly.type
_entity_poly.pdbx_seq_one_letter_code
_entity_poly.pdbx_strand_id
1 'polypeptide(L)'
;MTLDQFKILHKKYSVLPLAKEVWDTPEYEVYINALHENKSFQEWTLKEKFSQSEFDYSEFCCLIMADKIWESIDKNGEIKHGNVDVIMRKWNDGTYGIPIHDGGSSIIEIEFCPWCGTELKKASC
;
A
#
# COMPACT_ATOMS: atom_id res chain seq x y z
N MET A 1 -13.62 -13.49 12.57
CA MET A 1 -13.05 -12.85 13.77
C MET A 1 -13.63 -11.44 13.93
N THR A 2 -13.61 -10.88 15.13
CA THR A 2 -13.97 -9.47 15.38
C THR A 2 -12.80 -8.54 15.09
N LEU A 3 -13.05 -7.23 14.98
CA LEU A 3 -11.99 -6.24 14.80
C LEU A 3 -10.97 -6.26 15.96
N ASP A 4 -11.42 -6.46 17.20
CA ASP A 4 -10.50 -6.48 18.34
C ASP A 4 -9.62 -7.74 18.36
N GLN A 5 -10.18 -8.89 17.97
CA GLN A 5 -9.39 -10.11 17.74
C GLN A 5 -8.36 -9.90 16.62
N PHE A 6 -8.78 -9.28 15.51
CA PHE A 6 -7.89 -8.93 14.42
C PHE A 6 -6.74 -8.02 14.89
N LYS A 7 -7.02 -6.95 15.65
CA LYS A 7 -6.00 -6.04 16.18
C LYS A 7 -4.95 -6.74 17.03
N ILE A 8 -5.35 -7.74 17.82
CA ILE A 8 -4.41 -8.54 18.62
C ILE A 8 -3.47 -9.33 17.69
N LEU A 9 -4.03 -10.01 16.69
CA LEU A 9 -3.23 -10.76 15.70
C LEU A 9 -2.36 -9.83 14.86
N HIS A 10 -2.86 -8.66 14.47
CA HIS A 10 -2.11 -7.67 13.71
C HIS A 10 -0.87 -7.22 14.46
N LYS A 11 -0.99 -6.87 15.75
CA LYS A 11 0.17 -6.51 16.60
C LYS A 11 1.20 -7.64 16.71
N LYS A 12 0.77 -8.91 16.64
CA LYS A 12 1.64 -10.08 16.72
C LYS A 12 2.41 -10.31 15.41
N TYR A 13 1.76 -10.10 14.27
CA TYR A 13 2.26 -10.53 12.96
C TYR A 13 2.63 -9.38 11.99
N SER A 14 2.45 -8.11 12.36
CA SER A 14 2.78 -6.98 11.47
C SER A 14 4.26 -6.59 11.47
N VAL A 15 5.02 -7.04 12.48
CA VAL A 15 6.45 -6.69 12.62
C VAL A 15 7.30 -7.68 11.82
N LEU A 16 7.96 -7.19 10.78
CA LEU A 16 8.87 -7.95 9.93
C LEU A 16 10.33 -7.83 10.41
N PRO A 17 11.18 -8.83 10.13
CA PRO A 17 10.87 -10.10 9.48
C PRO A 17 10.22 -11.12 10.42
N LEU A 18 9.31 -11.95 9.89
CA LEU A 18 8.73 -13.08 10.62
C LEU A 18 9.52 -14.37 10.32
N ALA A 19 9.84 -15.14 11.35
CA ALA A 19 10.41 -16.48 11.18
C ALA A 19 9.39 -17.43 10.54
N LYS A 20 9.85 -18.44 9.81
CA LYS A 20 8.97 -19.36 9.07
C LYS A 20 7.97 -20.05 10.00
N GLU A 21 8.43 -20.45 11.17
CA GLU A 21 7.65 -21.16 12.18
C GLU A 21 6.50 -20.30 12.74
N VAL A 22 6.59 -18.97 12.56
CA VAL A 22 5.57 -18.02 13.01
C VAL A 22 4.47 -17.85 11.95
N TRP A 23 4.83 -17.77 10.66
CA TRP A 23 3.86 -17.56 9.58
C TRP A 23 3.34 -18.85 8.93
N ASP A 24 4.01 -19.98 9.13
CA ASP A 24 3.56 -21.32 8.71
C ASP A 24 2.65 -21.96 9.77
N THR A 25 1.62 -21.21 10.20
CA THR A 25 0.66 -21.65 11.22
C THR A 25 -0.79 -21.37 10.80
N PRO A 26 -1.78 -22.19 11.21
CA PRO A 26 -3.19 -21.92 10.93
C PRO A 26 -3.68 -20.59 11.52
N GLU A 27 -3.09 -20.13 12.63
CA GLU A 27 -3.43 -18.83 13.24
C GLU A 27 -2.99 -17.67 12.34
N TYR A 28 -1.78 -17.76 11.76
CA TYR A 28 -1.32 -16.77 10.79
C TYR A 28 -2.16 -16.78 9.52
N GLU A 29 -2.55 -17.96 9.03
CA GLU A 29 -3.45 -18.08 7.87
C GLU A 29 -4.80 -17.38 8.12
N VAL A 30 -5.39 -17.61 9.30
CA VAL A 30 -6.62 -16.92 9.73
C VAL A 30 -6.44 -15.40 9.78
N TYR A 31 -5.28 -14.92 10.26
CA TYR A 31 -4.94 -13.49 10.27
C TYR A 31 -4.77 -12.90 8.86
N ILE A 32 -3.98 -13.54 8.01
CA ILE A 32 -3.65 -13.00 6.68
C ILE A 32 -4.89 -13.00 5.76
N ASN A 33 -5.73 -14.04 5.84
CA ASN A 33 -6.99 -14.08 5.12
C ASN A 33 -7.93 -12.97 5.62
N ALA A 34 -8.01 -12.75 6.93
CA ALA A 34 -8.81 -11.64 7.47
C ALA A 34 -8.29 -10.26 7.02
N LEU A 35 -6.98 -10.08 6.90
CA LEU A 35 -6.39 -8.84 6.37
C LEU A 35 -6.76 -8.62 4.89
N HIS A 36 -6.75 -9.67 4.07
CA HIS A 36 -6.97 -9.57 2.62
C HIS A 36 -8.45 -9.55 2.21
N GLU A 37 -9.31 -10.29 2.92
CA GLU A 37 -10.71 -10.48 2.54
C GLU A 37 -11.65 -9.50 3.22
N ASN A 38 -11.26 -8.92 4.36
CA ASN A 38 -12.08 -7.96 5.08
C ASN A 38 -11.62 -6.52 4.83
N LYS A 39 -12.37 -5.81 3.96
CA LYS A 39 -12.12 -4.41 3.62
C LYS A 39 -11.97 -3.51 4.86
N SER A 40 -12.82 -3.67 5.88
CA SER A 40 -12.75 -2.82 7.09
C SER A 40 -11.47 -3.03 7.88
N PHE A 41 -10.92 -4.25 7.91
CA PHE A 41 -9.66 -4.55 8.60
C PHE A 41 -8.47 -4.02 7.82
N GLN A 42 -8.48 -4.17 6.50
CA GLN A 42 -7.49 -3.58 5.61
C GLN A 42 -7.46 -2.05 5.75
N GLU A 43 -8.62 -1.40 5.66
CA GLU A 43 -8.72 0.07 5.78
C GLU A 43 -8.23 0.55 7.15
N TRP A 44 -8.56 -0.15 8.23
CA TRP A 44 -8.06 0.17 9.56
C TRP A 44 -6.53 0.07 9.62
N THR A 45 -5.97 -1.00 9.08
CA THR A 45 -4.51 -1.23 9.03
C THR A 45 -3.78 -0.11 8.28
N LEU A 46 -4.31 0.29 7.11
CA LEU A 46 -3.73 1.37 6.32
C LEU A 46 -3.82 2.73 7.03
N LYS A 47 -4.96 3.02 7.68
CA LYS A 47 -5.11 4.24 8.47
C LYS A 47 -4.14 4.28 9.66
N GLU A 48 -3.95 3.15 10.35
CA GLU A 48 -2.96 3.05 11.42
C GLU A 48 -1.55 3.33 10.90
N LYS A 49 -1.15 2.68 9.80
CA LYS A 49 0.13 2.89 9.10
C LYS A 49 0.37 4.36 8.77
N PHE A 50 -0.61 5.03 8.15
CA PHE A 50 -0.44 6.44 7.76
C PHE A 50 -0.46 7.39 8.95
N SER A 51 -1.22 7.10 10.01
CA SER A 51 -1.24 7.93 11.23
C SER A 51 0.10 7.99 11.93
N GLN A 52 1.01 7.05 11.65
CA GLN A 52 2.38 7.00 12.18
C GLN A 52 3.39 7.70 11.26
N SER A 53 2.95 8.33 10.17
CA SER A 53 3.79 8.98 9.15
C SER A 53 3.33 10.41 8.85
N GLU A 54 4.22 11.26 8.32
CA GLU A 54 3.86 12.61 7.82
C GLU A 54 3.24 12.57 6.40
N PHE A 55 2.76 11.41 5.96
CA PHE A 55 2.21 11.21 4.62
C PHE A 55 0.75 11.63 4.54
N ASP A 56 0.45 12.65 3.73
CA ASP A 56 -0.91 13.07 3.44
C ASP A 56 -1.59 12.11 2.46
N TYR A 57 -2.28 11.11 3.01
CA TYR A 57 -3.02 10.14 2.21
C TYR A 57 -4.36 10.68 1.68
N SER A 58 -4.76 11.91 2.05
CA SER A 58 -6.02 12.51 1.58
C SER A 58 -5.96 12.99 0.13
N GLU A 59 -4.76 13.19 -0.42
CA GLU A 59 -4.56 13.49 -1.85
C GLU A 59 -4.94 12.34 -2.80
N PHE A 60 -5.22 11.15 -2.28
CA PHE A 60 -5.43 9.95 -3.08
C PHE A 60 -6.88 9.46 -2.95
N CYS A 61 -7.45 9.02 -4.08
CA CYS A 61 -8.83 8.56 -4.17
C CYS A 61 -9.19 7.37 -3.26
N CYS A 62 -8.21 6.55 -2.87
CA CYS A 62 -8.42 5.44 -1.96
C CYS A 62 -7.15 5.08 -1.18
N LEU A 63 -7.33 4.40 -0.05
CA LEU A 63 -6.23 4.00 0.83
C LEU A 63 -5.25 3.02 0.17
N ILE A 64 -5.72 2.17 -0.75
CA ILE A 64 -4.85 1.23 -1.45
C ILE A 64 -3.91 1.98 -2.40
N MET A 65 -4.44 2.98 -3.12
CA MET A 65 -3.60 3.84 -3.97
C MET A 65 -2.58 4.62 -3.12
N ALA A 66 -3.02 5.20 -2.01
CA ALA A 66 -2.14 5.89 -1.07
C ALA A 66 -1.02 4.95 -0.56
N ASP A 67 -1.35 3.70 -0.26
CA ASP A 67 -0.39 2.67 0.18
C ASP A 67 0.67 2.40 -0.87
N LYS A 68 0.27 2.25 -2.14
CA LYS A 68 1.21 1.98 -3.24
C LYS A 68 2.09 3.16 -3.55
N ILE A 69 1.57 4.38 -3.43
CA ILE A 69 2.40 5.59 -3.54
C ILE A 69 3.36 5.71 -2.37
N TRP A 70 2.92 5.47 -1.14
CA TRP A 70 3.78 5.48 0.05
C TRP A 70 4.92 4.47 -0.05
N GLU A 71 4.66 3.26 -0.57
CA GLU A 71 5.69 2.24 -0.80
C GLU A 71 6.72 2.68 -1.86
N SER A 72 6.30 3.52 -2.79
CA SER A 72 7.10 4.02 -3.91
C SER A 72 8.08 5.15 -3.57
N ILE A 73 7.89 5.82 -2.42
CA ILE A 73 8.69 6.98 -2.00
C ILE A 73 9.60 6.66 -0.81
N ASP A 74 10.71 7.37 -0.68
CA ASP A 74 11.62 7.30 0.46
C ASP A 74 11.20 8.23 1.60
N LYS A 75 12.02 8.29 2.65
CA LYS A 75 11.77 9.13 3.84
C LYS A 75 11.72 10.64 3.54
N ASN A 76 12.25 11.07 2.40
CA ASN A 76 12.25 12.46 1.95
C ASN A 76 11.09 12.73 0.98
N GLY A 77 10.27 11.73 0.66
CA GLY A 77 9.22 11.82 -0.36
C GLY A 77 9.75 11.65 -1.79
N GLU A 78 11.00 11.24 -1.98
CA GLU A 78 11.57 11.02 -3.29
C GLU A 78 11.29 9.60 -3.81
N ILE A 79 11.16 9.48 -5.12
CA ILE A 79 10.87 8.22 -5.78
C ILE A 79 12.01 7.19 -5.54
N LYS A 80 11.69 6.02 -4.98
CA LYS A 80 12.63 4.89 -4.78
C LYS A 80 12.93 4.18 -6.10
N HIS A 81 14.03 4.51 -6.76
CA HIS A 81 14.46 3.79 -7.97
C HIS A 81 15.02 2.39 -7.67
N GLY A 82 14.84 1.44 -8.61
CA GLY A 82 15.39 0.08 -8.51
C GLY A 82 14.63 -0.90 -7.61
N ASN A 83 13.58 -0.46 -6.90
CA ASN A 83 12.71 -1.37 -6.15
C ASN A 83 11.65 -1.99 -7.08
N VAL A 84 11.79 -3.29 -7.34
CA VAL A 84 10.89 -4.08 -8.20
C VAL A 84 9.51 -4.32 -7.57
N ASP A 85 9.37 -4.15 -6.26
CA ASP A 85 8.09 -4.28 -5.56
C ASP A 85 7.20 -3.04 -5.74
N VAL A 86 7.74 -1.95 -6.28
CA VAL A 86 6.95 -0.74 -6.57
C VAL A 86 6.12 -0.97 -7.82
N ILE A 87 4.80 -0.96 -7.65
CA ILE A 87 3.83 -1.18 -8.73
C ILE A 87 3.15 0.08 -9.24
N MET A 88 3.27 1.21 -8.53
CA MET A 88 2.68 2.49 -8.91
C MET A 88 3.54 3.65 -8.39
N ARG A 89 3.63 4.73 -9.18
CA ARG A 89 4.31 5.99 -8.82
C ARG A 89 3.45 7.19 -9.21
N LYS A 90 3.71 8.32 -8.54
CA LYS A 90 3.22 9.66 -8.89
C LYS A 90 4.44 10.51 -9.22
N TRP A 91 4.44 11.20 -10.35
CA TRP A 91 5.49 12.13 -10.75
C TRP A 91 5.11 13.57 -10.40
N ASN A 92 6.12 14.46 -10.41
CA ASN A 92 5.95 15.88 -10.06
C ASN A 92 5.02 16.64 -11.01
N ASP A 93 4.82 16.13 -12.23
CA ASP A 93 3.86 16.66 -13.21
C ASP A 93 2.41 16.21 -12.95
N GLY A 94 2.19 15.44 -11.88
CA GLY A 94 0.88 14.92 -11.49
C GLY A 94 0.49 13.62 -12.19
N THR A 95 1.33 13.07 -13.08
CA THR A 95 1.04 11.81 -13.75
C THR A 95 1.22 10.62 -12.81
N TYR A 96 0.32 9.65 -12.95
CA TYR A 96 0.40 8.36 -12.28
C TYR A 96 0.76 7.28 -13.29
N GLY A 97 1.55 6.30 -12.88
CA GLY A 97 1.97 5.24 -13.79
C GLY A 97 2.51 4.00 -13.11
N ILE A 98 2.52 2.91 -13.89
CA ILE A 98 3.14 1.64 -13.54
C ILE A 98 4.59 1.68 -14.07
N PRO A 99 5.61 1.60 -13.21
CA PRO A 99 7.00 1.55 -13.66
C PRO A 99 7.28 0.23 -14.39
N ILE A 100 8.02 0.31 -15.50
CA ILE A 100 8.51 -0.88 -16.20
C ILE A 100 9.88 -1.24 -15.64
N HIS A 101 10.02 -2.46 -15.12
CA HIS A 101 11.27 -2.95 -14.52
C HIS A 101 12.21 -3.61 -15.56
N ASP A 102 12.49 -2.90 -16.65
CA ASP A 102 13.38 -3.34 -17.75
C ASP A 102 14.82 -2.79 -17.61
N GLY A 103 15.12 -2.15 -16.49
CA GLY A 103 16.39 -1.45 -16.24
C GLY A 103 16.42 -0.01 -16.76
N GLY A 104 15.35 0.46 -17.40
CA GLY A 104 15.16 1.85 -17.82
C GLY A 104 14.31 2.68 -16.86
N SER A 105 13.83 3.82 -17.36
CA SER A 105 12.90 4.73 -16.66
C SER A 105 11.51 4.78 -17.31
N SER A 106 11.19 3.76 -18.11
CA SER A 106 9.93 3.68 -18.86
C SER A 106 8.75 3.45 -17.92
N ILE A 107 7.60 4.02 -18.28
CA ILE A 107 6.37 3.94 -17.49
C ILE A 107 5.18 3.70 -18.40
N ILE A 108 4.16 3.03 -17.87
CA ILE A 108 2.82 3.01 -18.46
C ILE A 108 1.98 4.01 -17.66
N GLU A 109 1.66 5.15 -18.28
CA GLU A 109 0.73 6.14 -17.71
C GLU A 109 -0.67 5.50 -17.55
N ILE A 110 -1.32 5.78 -16.42
CA ILE A 110 -2.66 5.29 -16.11
C ILE A 110 -3.60 6.46 -15.85
N GLU A 111 -4.80 6.37 -16.42
CA GLU A 111 -5.84 7.40 -16.28
C GLU A 111 -6.89 7.07 -15.21
N PHE A 112 -6.89 5.84 -14.69
CA PHE A 112 -7.85 5.37 -13.68
C PHE A 112 -7.14 4.58 -12.58
N CYS A 113 -7.59 4.77 -11.34
CA CYS A 113 -7.13 3.99 -10.20
C CYS A 113 -7.49 2.51 -10.37
N PRO A 114 -6.52 1.58 -10.36
CA PRO A 114 -6.80 0.15 -10.56
C PRO A 114 -7.68 -0.48 -9.47
N TRP A 115 -7.78 0.16 -8.30
CA TRP A 115 -8.47 -0.41 -7.13
C TRP A 115 -9.88 0.15 -6.90
N CYS A 116 -10.13 1.42 -7.23
CA CYS A 116 -11.44 2.04 -7.02
C CYS A 116 -12.08 2.61 -8.30
N GLY A 117 -11.36 2.59 -9.43
CA GLY A 117 -11.88 3.06 -10.72
C GLY A 117 -12.03 4.58 -10.85
N THR A 118 -11.57 5.36 -9.88
CA THR A 118 -11.59 6.83 -9.96
C THR A 118 -10.65 7.33 -11.05
N GLU A 119 -11.12 8.26 -11.88
CA GLU A 119 -10.32 8.96 -12.89
C GLU A 119 -9.21 9.79 -12.20
N LEU A 120 -7.97 9.56 -12.59
CA LEU A 120 -6.77 10.22 -12.05
C LEU A 120 -6.49 11.49 -12.86
N LYS A 121 -7.14 12.59 -12.50
CA LYS A 121 -6.88 13.88 -13.14
C LYS A 121 -5.52 14.43 -12.73
N LYS A 122 -4.84 15.12 -13.64
CA LYS A 122 -3.53 15.78 -13.42
C LYS A 122 -3.52 16.85 -12.31
N ALA A 123 -4.68 17.18 -11.73
CA ALA A 123 -4.80 18.02 -10.56
C ALA A 123 -5.98 17.55 -9.69
N SER A 124 -5.66 17.17 -8.45
CA SER A 124 -6.54 16.86 -7.30
C SER A 124 -7.54 15.69 -7.42
N CYS A 125 -7.39 14.70 -6.53
CA CYS A 125 -8.51 14.14 -5.79
C CYS A 125 -8.81 15.04 -4.59
#